data_AF-A0A2H1FF97-F1
#
_entry.id   AF-A0A2H1FF97-F1
#
_cell.length_a   1.000
_cell.length_b   1.000
_cell.length_c   1.000
_cell.angle_alpha   90.00
_cell.angle_beta   90.00
_cell.angle_gamma   90.00
#
_symmetry.space_group_name_H-M   'P 1'
#
loop_
_entity.id
_entity.type
_entity.pdbx_description
1 polymer ?
#
loop_
_entity_poly.entity_id
_entity_poly.type
_entity_poly.pdbx_seq_one_letter_code
_entity_poly.pdbx_strand_id
1 'polypeptide(L)'
;MNEETIAIRAYTVPKKSNLGKNKPKSYKRPDDNANPTFDRVLVFDTETTTDLYQNLKFGYFETYQYGVLEEKGLFYDPIIVKPKELAILESYSNENNISLYTLEDFRKIFLGEVYDLQTLCIGFNLPFDLTRIVLKSTNARKRKDAFSLELSKNLKYPRLYVTHATNTLSFIEWANSMIWNGFKGNFVDLRTLCHALTDTKHSLESACKAFDTEFQKYKAKEHGVINTTYINYCINDVKSTYSLYQNTKKEFDTYGLKIPVIRAYTPASIGKEFLKKMGVKPFFDKSPKFSNEIIGNIMTGYFGGRTECKIRKTPVKVDVLDFLSMYPTVCTLQNLWKFVIADHIEHVEATQEIIQFVDGVTLRDIQNKEN
;
A
#
# COMPACT_ATOMS: atom_id res chain seq x y z
N MET A 1 19.23 -31.07 -28.39
CA MET A 1 19.28 -30.79 -26.94
C MET A 1 18.17 -29.79 -26.67
N ASN A 2 17.12 -30.19 -25.96
CA ASN A 2 16.13 -29.23 -25.48
C ASN A 2 16.82 -28.38 -24.41
N GLU A 3 16.75 -27.06 -24.54
CA GLU A 3 17.20 -26.14 -23.51
C GLU A 3 16.26 -26.28 -22.30
N GLU A 4 16.60 -27.16 -21.37
CA GLU A 4 15.91 -27.21 -20.08
C GLU A 4 16.27 -25.95 -19.29
N THR A 5 15.28 -25.08 -19.11
CA THR A 5 15.43 -23.88 -18.29
C THR A 5 15.36 -24.27 -16.82
N ILE A 6 16.49 -24.19 -16.11
CA ILE A 6 16.55 -24.39 -14.66
C ILE A 6 16.44 -23.03 -13.98
N ALA A 7 15.47 -22.88 -13.09
CA ALA A 7 15.36 -21.72 -12.21
C ALA A 7 16.17 -21.98 -10.92
N ILE A 8 17.24 -21.23 -10.70
CA ILE A 8 18.03 -21.28 -9.46
C ILE A 8 17.71 -20.08 -8.57
N ARG A 9 17.68 -20.30 -7.25
CA ARG A 9 17.69 -19.20 -6.29
C ARG A 9 19.13 -18.79 -6.02
N ALA A 10 19.43 -17.51 -6.18
CA ALA A 10 20.75 -16.96 -5.90
C ALA A 10 20.69 -15.93 -4.78
N TYR A 11 21.63 -16.02 -3.83
CA TYR A 11 21.91 -14.93 -2.90
C TYR A 11 22.81 -13.91 -3.59
N THR A 12 22.35 -12.67 -3.69
CA THR A 12 23.10 -11.60 -4.36
C THR A 12 23.66 -10.63 -3.34
N VAL A 13 24.96 -10.34 -3.45
CA VAL A 13 25.63 -9.32 -2.65
C VAL A 13 25.83 -8.07 -3.51
N PRO A 14 25.55 -6.87 -2.97
CA PRO A 14 25.89 -5.64 -3.66
C PRO A 14 27.39 -5.61 -3.98
N LYS A 15 27.74 -5.31 -5.23
CA LYS A 15 29.15 -5.14 -5.63
C LYS A 15 29.74 -4.02 -4.75
N LYS A 16 30.81 -4.31 -4.00
CA LYS A 16 31.56 -3.31 -3.22
C LYS A 16 32.11 -2.27 -4.19
N SER A 17 31.36 -1.20 -4.47
CA SER A 17 31.89 -0.01 -5.11
C SER A 17 32.71 0.74 -4.06
N ASN A 18 33.85 1.31 -4.47
CA ASN A 18 34.76 2.07 -3.62
C ASN A 18 33.99 2.94 -2.60
N LEU A 19 34.02 2.51 -1.34
CA LEU A 19 33.31 3.05 -0.19
C LEU A 19 33.91 4.40 0.21
N GLY A 20 33.74 5.40 -0.64
CA GLY A 20 34.02 6.80 -0.35
C GLY A 20 32.86 7.75 -0.67
N LYS A 21 31.93 7.41 -1.57
CA LYS A 21 30.91 8.39 -2.00
C LYS A 21 29.48 7.88 -2.16
N ASN A 22 29.21 6.58 -2.18
CA ASN A 22 27.84 6.09 -2.29
C ASN A 22 27.68 4.79 -1.49
N LYS A 23 27.47 4.91 -0.16
CA LYS A 23 26.65 3.89 0.51
C LYS A 23 25.36 3.79 -0.33
N PRO A 24 24.84 2.60 -0.70
CA PRO A 24 23.47 2.53 -1.17
C PRO A 24 22.67 3.30 -0.13
N LYS A 25 21.91 4.32 -0.57
CA LYS A 25 21.02 5.02 0.33
C LYS A 25 20.08 3.93 0.86
N SER A 26 20.40 3.35 2.01
CA SER A 26 19.36 2.89 2.91
C SER A 26 18.41 4.07 2.93
N TYR A 27 17.16 3.84 2.53
CA TYR A 27 16.12 4.85 2.66
C TYR A 27 16.33 5.39 4.07
N LYS A 28 16.84 6.62 4.20
CA LYS A 28 16.88 7.28 5.50
C LYS A 28 15.41 7.28 5.86
N ARG A 29 15.04 6.42 6.79
CA ARG A 29 13.68 6.46 7.30
C ARG A 29 13.54 7.90 7.81
N PRO A 30 12.49 8.63 7.40
CA PRO A 30 12.08 9.81 8.16
C PRO A 30 12.10 9.42 9.62
N ASP A 31 12.59 10.31 10.49
CA ASP A 31 12.80 10.05 11.91
C ASP A 31 11.70 9.13 12.47
N ASP A 32 12.07 7.88 12.82
CA ASP A 32 11.15 6.85 13.32
C ASP A 32 10.49 7.29 14.67
N ASN A 33 10.85 8.47 15.18
CA ASN A 33 10.31 9.08 16.40
C ASN A 33 9.14 10.05 16.19
N ALA A 34 8.85 10.48 14.95
CA ALA A 34 7.67 11.28 14.69
C ALA A 34 6.58 10.35 14.15
N ASN A 35 5.58 10.05 14.98
CA ASN A 35 4.32 9.51 14.52
C ASN A 35 3.40 10.70 14.24
N PRO A 36 3.42 11.32 13.04
CA PRO A 36 2.59 12.48 12.74
C PRO A 36 1.12 12.12 13.00
N THR A 37 0.46 12.93 13.83
CA THR A 37 -0.95 12.77 14.17
C THR A 37 -1.88 13.14 13.02
N PHE A 38 -1.36 13.84 12.00
CA PHE A 38 -2.08 14.36 10.84
C PHE A 38 -3.39 15.04 11.22
N ASP A 39 -3.26 16.23 11.80
CA ASP A 39 -4.40 17.01 12.27
C ASP A 39 -5.25 17.58 11.12
N ARG A 40 -4.66 17.69 9.92
CA ARG A 40 -5.32 18.17 8.71
C ARG A 40 -5.40 17.08 7.65
N VAL A 41 -6.58 16.87 7.10
CA VAL A 41 -6.87 15.83 6.10
C VAL A 41 -7.61 16.43 4.91
N LEU A 42 -7.14 16.14 3.70
CA LEU A 42 -7.85 16.37 2.44
C LEU A 42 -8.33 15.02 1.91
N VAL A 43 -9.62 14.93 1.59
CA VAL A 43 -10.23 13.79 0.90
C VAL A 43 -10.92 14.30 -0.35
N PHE A 44 -10.81 13.57 -1.46
CA PHE A 44 -11.54 13.90 -2.67
C PHE A 44 -11.79 12.64 -3.50
N ASP A 45 -12.79 12.72 -4.36
CA ASP A 45 -13.16 11.68 -5.32
C ASP A 45 -13.47 12.32 -6.68
N THR A 46 -13.31 11.54 -7.75
CA THR A 46 -13.46 12.02 -9.12
C THR A 46 -14.43 11.17 -9.94
N GLU A 47 -15.32 11.84 -10.66
CA GLU A 47 -16.24 11.22 -11.60
C GLU A 47 -15.82 11.52 -13.03
N THR A 48 -15.77 10.48 -13.86
CA THR A 48 -15.20 10.53 -15.19
C THR A 48 -16.22 10.28 -16.29
N THR A 49 -15.80 10.48 -17.54
CA THR A 49 -16.47 9.88 -18.69
C THR A 49 -16.42 8.35 -18.59
N THR A 50 -17.36 7.69 -19.27
CA THR A 50 -17.46 6.21 -19.33
C THR A 50 -16.68 5.62 -20.51
N ASP A 51 -16.04 6.47 -21.32
CA ASP A 51 -15.16 6.05 -22.40
C ASP A 51 -13.80 5.54 -21.88
N LEU A 52 -12.98 5.02 -22.79
CA LEU A 52 -11.67 4.46 -22.48
C LEU A 52 -10.66 5.49 -21.92
N TYR A 53 -10.90 6.78 -22.13
CA TYR A 53 -10.01 7.84 -21.64
C TYR A 53 -10.28 8.18 -20.18
N GLN A 54 -11.54 8.01 -19.73
CA GLN A 54 -11.99 8.33 -18.38
C GLN A 54 -11.55 9.75 -17.99
N ASN A 55 -11.90 10.72 -18.84
CA ASN A 55 -11.59 12.12 -18.59
C ASN A 55 -12.42 12.63 -17.40
N LEU A 56 -11.85 13.50 -16.57
CA LEU A 56 -12.57 14.10 -15.45
C LEU A 56 -13.79 14.87 -15.99
N LYS A 57 -14.96 14.63 -15.39
CA LYS A 57 -16.12 15.49 -15.55
C LYS A 57 -16.20 16.45 -14.37
N PHE A 58 -16.40 15.88 -13.18
CA PHE A 58 -16.46 16.62 -11.93
C PHE A 58 -15.90 15.79 -10.79
N GLY A 59 -15.70 16.41 -9.64
CA GLY A 59 -15.35 15.73 -8.40
C GLY A 59 -15.83 16.54 -7.21
N TYR A 60 -15.64 15.98 -6.03
CA TYR A 60 -15.96 16.61 -4.77
C TYR A 60 -14.78 16.43 -3.81
N PHE A 61 -14.55 17.41 -2.95
CA PHE A 61 -13.54 17.33 -1.91
C PHE A 61 -14.04 17.90 -0.59
N GLU A 62 -13.41 17.44 0.49
CA GLU A 62 -13.57 17.99 1.84
C GLU A 62 -12.19 18.10 2.49
N THR A 63 -11.98 19.20 3.23
CA THR A 63 -10.84 19.35 4.12
C THR A 63 -11.32 19.34 5.57
N TYR A 64 -10.61 18.60 6.40
CA TYR A 64 -10.88 18.46 7.82
C TYR A 64 -9.69 18.93 8.64
N GLN A 65 -9.94 19.67 9.71
CA GLN A 65 -8.96 20.07 10.71
C GLN A 65 -9.42 19.58 12.08
N TYR A 66 -8.61 18.78 12.76
CA TYR A 66 -8.96 18.14 14.04
C TYR A 66 -10.32 17.39 14.01
N GLY A 67 -10.66 16.82 12.85
CA GLY A 67 -11.95 16.13 12.65
C GLY A 67 -13.13 17.04 12.33
N VAL A 68 -12.93 18.35 12.29
CA VAL A 68 -13.96 19.35 11.94
C VAL A 68 -13.85 19.68 10.45
N LEU A 69 -14.98 19.65 9.74
CA LEU A 69 -15.04 20.04 8.34
C LEU A 69 -14.78 21.55 8.20
N GLU A 70 -13.72 21.92 7.47
CA GLU A 70 -13.30 23.32 7.26
C GLU A 70 -13.76 23.83 5.90
N GLU A 71 -13.51 23.05 4.85
CA GLU A 71 -13.87 23.43 3.48
C GLU A 71 -14.46 22.23 2.75
N LYS A 72 -15.42 22.50 1.87
CA LYS A 72 -15.96 21.54 0.91
C LYS A 72 -16.18 22.23 -0.43
N GLY A 73 -16.03 21.48 -1.51
CA GLY A 73 -16.27 22.03 -2.84
C GLY A 73 -16.48 20.97 -3.90
N LEU A 74 -17.31 21.32 -4.88
CA LEU A 74 -17.35 20.65 -6.17
C LEU A 74 -16.29 21.26 -7.08
N PHE A 75 -15.73 20.45 -7.97
CA PHE A 75 -14.88 20.95 -9.04
C PHE A 75 -15.19 20.25 -10.35
N TYR A 76 -14.91 20.91 -11.48
CA TYR A 76 -15.23 20.35 -12.80
C TYR A 76 -14.21 20.72 -13.87
N ASP A 77 -14.10 19.90 -14.91
CA ASP A 77 -13.29 20.23 -16.09
C ASP A 77 -14.12 21.04 -17.10
N PRO A 78 -13.84 22.33 -17.31
CA PRO A 78 -14.57 23.16 -18.27
C PRO A 78 -14.40 22.72 -19.73
N ILE A 79 -13.40 21.87 -20.03
CA ILE A 79 -13.18 21.32 -21.38
C ILE A 79 -14.14 20.16 -21.65
N ILE A 80 -14.45 19.36 -20.63
CA ILE A 80 -15.20 18.11 -20.77
C ILE A 80 -16.69 18.30 -20.46
N VAL A 81 -17.02 19.15 -19.48
CA VAL A 81 -18.40 19.37 -19.03
C VAL A 81 -19.17 20.25 -20.00
N LYS A 82 -20.36 19.79 -20.40
CA LYS A 82 -21.23 20.53 -21.33
C LYS A 82 -21.99 21.64 -20.61
N PRO A 83 -22.45 22.71 -21.31
CA PRO A 83 -23.19 23.81 -20.67
C PRO A 83 -24.42 23.38 -19.87
N LYS A 84 -25.17 22.37 -20.34
CA LYS A 84 -26.32 21.81 -19.61
C LYS A 84 -25.92 21.11 -18.31
N GLU A 85 -24.77 20.45 -18.30
CA GLU A 85 -24.24 19.76 -17.12
C GLU A 85 -23.65 20.74 -16.12
N LEU A 86 -23.00 21.80 -16.62
CA LEU A 86 -22.54 22.91 -15.78
C LEU A 86 -23.69 23.59 -15.05
N ALA A 87 -24.80 23.89 -15.74
CA ALA A 87 -25.98 24.47 -15.11
C ALA A 87 -26.55 23.60 -13.97
N ILE A 88 -26.44 22.27 -14.08
CA ILE A 88 -26.84 21.34 -13.01
C ILE A 88 -25.88 21.45 -11.81
N LEU A 89 -24.57 21.51 -12.06
CA LEU A 89 -23.58 21.69 -11.00
C LEU A 89 -23.75 23.04 -10.28
N GLU A 90 -24.00 24.11 -11.02
CA GLU A 90 -24.25 25.46 -10.48
C GLU A 90 -25.54 25.49 -9.64
N SER A 91 -26.65 24.94 -10.15
CA SER A 91 -27.90 24.87 -9.39
C SER A 91 -27.70 24.09 -8.09
N TYR A 92 -27.09 22.90 -8.18
CA TYR A 92 -26.84 22.05 -7.02
C TYR A 92 -25.91 22.74 -6.01
N SER A 93 -24.83 23.37 -6.48
CA SER A 93 -23.87 24.12 -5.67
C SER A 93 -24.52 25.25 -4.89
N ASN A 94 -25.36 26.06 -5.56
CA ASN A 94 -26.08 27.16 -4.95
C ASN A 94 -27.14 26.69 -3.94
N GLU A 95 -27.92 25.66 -4.29
CA GLU A 95 -28.95 25.08 -3.41
C GLU A 95 -28.38 24.48 -2.12
N ASN A 96 -27.17 23.91 -2.19
CA ASN A 96 -26.55 23.19 -1.05
C ASN A 96 -25.43 24.00 -0.36
N ASN A 97 -25.21 25.25 -0.78
CA ASN A 97 -24.13 26.12 -0.30
C ASN A 97 -22.76 25.40 -0.33
N ILE A 98 -22.41 24.86 -1.49
CA ILE A 98 -21.13 24.18 -1.76
C ILE A 98 -20.39 25.00 -2.80
N SER A 99 -19.14 25.38 -2.56
CA SER A 99 -18.34 26.11 -3.54
C SER A 99 -18.13 25.28 -4.82
N LEU A 100 -18.19 25.93 -5.98
CA LEU A 100 -17.92 25.30 -7.28
C LEU A 100 -16.65 25.88 -7.89
N TYR A 101 -15.69 25.01 -8.16
CA TYR A 101 -14.36 25.38 -8.68
C TYR A 101 -14.12 24.82 -10.08
N THR A 102 -13.29 25.50 -10.86
CA THR A 102 -12.72 24.86 -12.05
C THR A 102 -11.66 23.83 -11.65
N LEU A 103 -11.35 22.89 -12.53
CA LEU A 103 -10.25 21.94 -12.33
C LEU A 103 -8.90 22.66 -12.11
N GLU A 104 -8.71 23.82 -12.75
CA GLU A 104 -7.51 24.62 -12.53
C GLU A 104 -7.43 25.15 -11.09
N ASP A 105 -8.54 25.65 -10.56
CA ASP A 105 -8.60 26.17 -9.19
C ASP A 105 -8.49 25.05 -8.16
N PHE A 106 -9.11 23.89 -8.43
CA PHE A 106 -8.92 22.72 -7.57
C PHE A 106 -7.46 22.24 -7.54
N ARG A 107 -6.71 22.29 -8.65
CA ARG A 107 -5.26 21.98 -8.61
C ARG A 107 -4.49 22.93 -7.71
N LYS A 108 -4.87 24.22 -7.65
CA LYS A 108 -4.25 25.21 -6.75
C LYS A 108 -4.56 24.87 -5.29
N ILE A 109 -5.82 24.53 -4.98
CA ILE A 109 -6.24 24.05 -3.65
C ILE A 109 -5.47 22.79 -3.27
N PHE A 110 -5.44 21.78 -4.15
CA PHE A 110 -4.73 20.52 -3.92
C PHE A 110 -3.24 20.73 -3.64
N LEU A 111 -2.57 21.61 -4.40
CA LEU A 111 -1.15 21.91 -4.17
C LEU A 111 -0.93 22.71 -2.87
N GLY A 112 -1.81 23.66 -2.57
CA GLY A 112 -1.80 24.40 -1.30
C GLY A 112 -1.92 23.47 -0.10
N GLU A 113 -2.90 22.57 -0.14
CA GLU A 113 -3.13 21.57 0.92
C GLU A 113 -1.99 20.54 1.00
N VAL A 114 -1.81 19.76 -0.06
CA VAL A 114 -0.99 18.54 0.00
C VAL A 114 0.51 18.82 -0.06
N TYR A 115 0.92 19.94 -0.67
CA TYR A 115 2.33 20.30 -0.78
C TYR A 115 2.75 21.43 0.16
N ASP A 116 2.06 22.58 0.12
CA ASP A 116 2.48 23.75 0.90
C ASP A 116 2.16 23.57 2.40
N LEU A 117 0.95 23.10 2.75
CA LEU A 117 0.52 22.83 4.12
C LEU A 117 0.91 21.42 4.62
N GLN A 118 1.35 20.54 3.72
CA GLN A 118 1.65 19.13 4.00
C GLN A 118 0.47 18.37 4.61
N THR A 119 -0.75 18.77 4.25
CA THR A 119 -2.00 18.09 4.62
C THR A 119 -1.96 16.63 4.20
N LEU A 120 -2.51 15.74 5.03
CA LEU A 120 -2.66 14.34 4.69
C LEU A 120 -3.71 14.18 3.59
N CYS A 121 -3.30 13.72 2.42
CA CYS A 121 -4.22 13.37 1.33
C CYS A 121 -4.66 11.91 1.47
N ILE A 122 -5.96 11.69 1.59
CA ILE A 122 -6.56 10.35 1.62
C ILE A 122 -7.46 10.12 0.41
N GLY A 123 -7.64 8.86 0.04
CA GLY A 123 -8.59 8.42 -0.98
C GLY A 123 -8.70 6.91 -1.03
N PHE A 124 -9.68 6.37 -1.74
CA PHE A 124 -9.79 4.93 -1.97
C PHE A 124 -9.43 4.61 -3.42
N ASN A 125 -8.31 3.90 -3.64
CA ASN A 125 -7.69 3.77 -4.96
C ASN A 125 -7.15 5.13 -5.48
N LEU A 126 -6.59 5.92 -4.55
CA LEU A 126 -6.08 7.28 -4.75
C LEU A 126 -5.22 7.50 -6.02
N PRO A 127 -4.39 6.55 -6.49
CA PRO A 127 -3.71 6.70 -7.79
C PRO A 127 -4.63 7.05 -8.95
N PHE A 128 -5.86 6.54 -8.94
CA PHE A 128 -6.85 6.82 -9.98
C PHE A 128 -7.23 8.30 -9.97
N ASP A 129 -7.73 8.81 -8.85
CA ASP A 129 -8.20 10.20 -8.72
C ASP A 129 -7.08 11.21 -8.95
N LEU A 130 -5.88 10.92 -8.43
CA LEU A 130 -4.69 11.73 -8.67
C LEU A 130 -4.40 11.88 -10.15
N THR A 131 -4.58 10.84 -10.96
CA THR A 131 -4.34 10.92 -12.40
C THR A 131 -5.42 11.71 -13.15
N ARG A 132 -6.59 11.95 -12.56
CA ARG A 132 -7.67 12.74 -13.18
C ARG A 132 -7.49 14.24 -13.03
N ILE A 133 -6.68 14.68 -12.07
CA ILE A 133 -6.48 16.09 -11.78
C ILE A 133 -5.18 16.65 -12.34
N VAL A 134 -4.44 15.92 -13.18
CA VAL A 134 -3.13 16.36 -13.70
C VAL A 134 -3.28 17.18 -14.97
N LEU A 135 -2.30 18.04 -15.25
CA LEU A 135 -2.11 18.67 -16.55
C LEU A 135 -1.54 17.68 -17.56
N LYS A 136 -0.62 16.82 -17.11
CA LYS A 136 0.09 15.87 -17.96
C LYS A 136 0.64 14.70 -17.16
N SER A 137 0.59 13.51 -17.76
CA SER A 137 1.28 12.31 -17.26
C SER A 137 2.34 11.85 -18.27
N THR A 138 3.49 11.40 -17.77
CA THR A 138 4.58 10.79 -18.56
C THR A 138 5.22 9.66 -17.78
N ASN A 139 6.03 8.81 -18.42
CA ASN A 139 6.90 7.89 -17.69
C ASN A 139 7.99 8.66 -16.93
N ALA A 140 8.28 8.23 -15.69
CA ALA A 140 9.34 8.81 -14.89
C ALA A 140 10.71 8.40 -15.42
N ARG A 141 11.63 9.37 -15.56
CA ARG A 141 13.00 9.10 -16.06
C ARG A 141 13.94 8.56 -14.99
N LYS A 142 13.77 9.02 -13.73
CA LYS A 142 14.68 8.71 -12.61
C LYS A 142 14.13 7.67 -11.64
N ARG A 143 12.92 7.16 -11.90
CA ARG A 143 12.25 6.15 -11.08
C ARG A 143 11.68 5.10 -12.01
N LYS A 144 12.24 3.89 -11.92
CA LYS A 144 11.82 2.76 -12.75
C LYS A 144 10.34 2.47 -12.52
N ASP A 145 9.62 2.18 -13.59
CA ASP A 145 8.22 1.72 -13.58
C ASP A 145 7.23 2.67 -12.88
N ALA A 146 7.54 3.97 -12.83
CA ALA A 146 6.68 4.98 -12.22
C ALA A 146 6.09 5.95 -13.25
N PHE A 147 4.84 6.35 -13.04
CA PHE A 147 4.23 7.51 -13.70
C PHE A 147 4.67 8.81 -13.03
N SER A 148 4.79 9.86 -13.83
CA SER A 148 5.24 11.18 -13.44
C SER A 148 4.18 12.22 -13.80
N LEU A 149 3.44 12.63 -12.79
CA LEU A 149 2.25 13.47 -12.85
C LEU A 149 2.61 14.95 -12.64
N GLU A 150 2.18 15.81 -13.56
CA GLU A 150 2.35 17.27 -13.48
C GLU A 150 1.05 17.93 -13.12
N LEU A 151 1.01 18.59 -11.96
CA LEU A 151 -0.16 19.30 -11.44
C LEU A 151 -0.10 20.80 -11.73
N SER A 152 1.09 21.36 -11.95
CA SER A 152 1.29 22.78 -12.24
C SER A 152 2.47 22.99 -13.19
N LYS A 153 2.39 24.04 -14.02
CA LYS A 153 3.53 24.53 -14.82
C LYS A 153 4.54 25.32 -13.96
N ASN A 154 4.16 25.71 -12.74
CA ASN A 154 5.05 26.41 -11.83
C ASN A 154 6.12 25.44 -11.28
N LEU A 155 7.38 25.74 -11.59
CA LEU A 155 8.54 24.91 -11.23
C LEU A 155 8.80 24.80 -9.71
N LYS A 156 8.13 25.63 -8.89
CA LYS A 156 8.11 25.46 -7.42
C LYS A 156 7.53 24.11 -7.03
N TYR A 157 6.47 23.67 -7.71
CA TYR A 157 5.78 22.43 -7.40
C TYR A 157 6.43 21.25 -8.15
N PRO A 158 6.98 20.25 -7.44
CA PRO A 158 7.53 19.08 -8.09
C PRO A 158 6.42 18.23 -8.74
N ARG A 159 6.84 17.35 -9.65
CA ARG A 159 5.95 16.30 -10.17
C ARG A 159 5.64 15.28 -9.07
N LEU A 160 4.47 14.66 -9.14
CA LEU A 160 4.08 13.57 -8.27
C LEU A 160 4.40 12.23 -8.96
N TYR A 161 5.06 11.32 -8.25
CA TYR A 161 5.35 9.98 -8.75
C TYR A 161 4.34 8.97 -8.21
N VAL A 162 3.82 8.14 -9.10
CA VAL A 162 2.98 6.98 -8.76
C VAL A 162 3.67 5.73 -9.28
N THR A 163 4.11 4.85 -8.37
CA THR A 163 4.75 3.58 -8.71
C THR A 163 3.84 2.42 -8.29
N HIS A 164 3.28 1.72 -9.26
CA HIS A 164 2.45 0.55 -8.99
C HIS A 164 3.33 -0.62 -8.52
N ALA A 165 3.03 -1.19 -7.36
CA ALA A 165 3.77 -2.33 -6.81
C ALA A 165 2.94 -3.61 -6.90
N THR A 166 1.68 -3.55 -6.44
CA THR A 166 0.72 -4.66 -6.47
C THR A 166 -0.67 -4.11 -6.74
N ASN A 167 -1.65 -4.99 -6.95
CA ASN A 167 -3.05 -4.59 -7.16
C ASN A 167 -3.71 -3.85 -5.97
N THR A 168 -3.08 -3.85 -4.79
CA THR A 168 -3.54 -3.15 -3.58
C THR A 168 -2.58 -2.06 -3.14
N LEU A 169 -1.43 -1.87 -3.80
CA LEU A 169 -0.39 -0.95 -3.37
C LEU A 169 0.22 -0.18 -4.54
N SER A 170 0.14 1.14 -4.44
CA SER A 170 0.94 2.08 -5.22
C SER A 170 1.68 3.04 -4.29
N PHE A 171 2.95 3.29 -4.56
CA PHE A 171 3.71 4.32 -3.87
C PHE A 171 3.44 5.67 -4.51
N ILE A 172 2.96 6.62 -3.72
CA ILE A 172 2.66 7.99 -4.13
C ILE A 172 3.66 8.90 -3.42
N GLU A 173 4.54 9.55 -4.18
CA GLU A 173 5.58 10.40 -3.59
C GLU A 173 5.89 11.63 -4.45
N TRP A 174 6.11 12.77 -3.82
CA TRP A 174 6.65 13.95 -4.50
C TRP A 174 8.07 13.68 -5.01
N ALA A 175 8.30 14.09 -6.27
CA ALA A 175 9.63 14.26 -6.80
C ALA A 175 10.37 15.35 -6.01
N ASN A 176 11.68 15.40 -6.17
CA ASN A 176 12.47 16.48 -5.62
C ASN A 176 12.22 17.76 -6.42
N SER A 177 11.98 18.90 -5.75
CA SER A 177 11.89 20.21 -6.39
C SER A 177 13.22 20.97 -6.29
N MET A 178 13.32 22.08 -7.02
CA MET A 178 14.51 22.94 -7.00
C MET A 178 14.63 23.72 -5.68
N ILE A 179 13.50 23.98 -5.02
CA ILE A 179 13.38 24.83 -3.82
C ILE A 179 13.36 23.98 -2.55
N TRP A 180 12.75 22.78 -2.60
CA TRP A 180 12.58 21.93 -1.43
C TRP A 180 12.92 20.47 -1.76
N ASN A 181 14.01 19.99 -1.16
CA ASN A 181 14.48 18.62 -1.25
C ASN A 181 14.17 17.89 0.05
N GLY A 182 13.25 16.93 0.01
CA GLY A 182 13.08 15.98 1.11
C GLY A 182 11.65 15.57 1.42
N PHE A 183 10.68 16.46 1.22
CA PHE A 183 9.27 16.11 1.44
C PHE A 183 8.79 15.11 0.39
N LYS A 184 8.34 13.94 0.85
CA LYS A 184 7.82 12.87 -0.01
C LYS A 184 6.31 12.90 -0.13
N GLY A 185 5.61 13.71 0.66
CA GLY A 185 4.15 13.76 0.67
C GLY A 185 3.55 12.90 1.77
N ASN A 186 2.35 13.29 2.18
CA ASN A 186 1.55 12.59 3.17
C ASN A 186 0.33 12.01 2.44
N PHE A 187 0.41 10.73 2.10
CA PHE A 187 -0.62 10.04 1.32
C PHE A 187 -1.04 8.74 2.00
N VAL A 188 -2.34 8.52 2.11
CA VAL A 188 -2.92 7.22 2.49
C VAL A 188 -3.93 6.81 1.43
N ASP A 189 -3.61 5.75 0.69
CA ASP A 189 -4.61 5.01 -0.08
C ASP A 189 -5.32 4.03 0.87
N LEU A 190 -6.60 4.26 1.14
CA LEU A 190 -7.40 3.41 2.03
C LEU A 190 -7.57 2.01 1.50
N ARG A 191 -7.48 1.80 0.18
CA ARG A 191 -7.45 0.44 -0.37
C ARG A 191 -6.21 -0.32 0.11
N THR A 192 -5.07 0.36 0.19
CA THR A 192 -3.83 -0.18 0.75
C THR A 192 -3.94 -0.38 2.24
N LEU A 193 -4.41 0.63 2.98
CA LEU A 193 -4.49 0.56 4.45
C LEU A 193 -5.45 -0.54 4.92
N CYS A 194 -6.65 -0.64 4.33
CA CYS A 194 -7.58 -1.74 4.63
C CYS A 194 -6.91 -3.09 4.40
N HIS A 195 -6.25 -3.28 3.25
CA HIS A 195 -5.53 -4.53 2.98
C HIS A 195 -4.40 -4.79 3.98
N ALA A 196 -3.70 -3.74 4.44
CA ALA A 196 -2.66 -3.88 5.45
C ALA A 196 -3.22 -4.37 6.80
N LEU A 197 -4.43 -3.95 7.17
CA LEU A 197 -5.08 -4.31 8.42
C LEU A 197 -5.76 -5.69 8.36
N THR A 198 -6.36 -6.05 7.23
CA THR A 198 -7.23 -7.23 7.11
C THR A 198 -6.65 -8.39 6.31
N ASP A 199 -5.57 -8.16 5.57
CA ASP A 199 -5.03 -9.08 4.55
C ASP A 199 -6.03 -9.47 3.44
N THR A 200 -7.12 -8.71 3.30
CA THR A 200 -8.17 -8.94 2.30
C THR A 200 -8.28 -7.76 1.33
N LYS A 201 -8.75 -8.05 0.11
CA LYS A 201 -8.98 -7.01 -0.91
C LYS A 201 -10.39 -6.47 -0.75
N HIS A 202 -10.52 -5.15 -0.65
CA HIS A 202 -11.81 -4.49 -0.53
C HIS A 202 -12.10 -3.55 -1.72
N SER A 203 -13.39 -3.39 -2.01
CA SER A 203 -13.92 -2.18 -2.63
C SER A 203 -14.23 -1.17 -1.53
N LEU A 204 -14.49 0.10 -1.86
CA LEU A 204 -14.91 1.07 -0.84
C LEU A 204 -16.17 0.60 -0.09
N GLU A 205 -17.13 0.00 -0.79
CA GLU A 205 -18.34 -0.59 -0.19
C GLU A 205 -18.00 -1.72 0.81
N SER A 206 -17.19 -2.69 0.42
CA SER A 206 -16.89 -3.81 1.33
C SER A 206 -15.96 -3.40 2.46
N ALA A 207 -15.13 -2.37 2.28
CA ALA A 207 -14.32 -1.79 3.35
C ALA A 207 -15.19 -1.06 4.37
N CYS A 208 -16.12 -0.21 3.93
CA CYS A 208 -17.07 0.49 4.81
C CYS A 208 -17.87 -0.48 5.70
N LYS A 209 -18.27 -1.63 5.13
CA LYS A 209 -18.92 -2.71 5.89
C LYS A 209 -17.98 -3.40 6.87
N ALA A 210 -16.76 -3.71 6.46
CA ALA A 210 -15.78 -4.41 7.29
C ALA A 210 -15.33 -3.59 8.50
N PHE A 211 -15.26 -2.27 8.36
CA PHE A 211 -14.83 -1.34 9.40
C PHE A 211 -15.99 -0.62 10.08
N ASP A 212 -17.24 -1.04 9.86
CA ASP A 212 -18.45 -0.48 10.48
C ASP A 212 -18.52 1.06 10.44
N THR A 213 -18.41 1.62 9.23
CA THR A 213 -18.39 3.07 9.03
C THR A 213 -19.77 3.69 9.11
N GLU A 214 -19.85 4.93 9.61
CA GLU A 214 -21.10 5.70 9.68
C GLU A 214 -21.72 5.90 8.30
N PHE A 215 -20.88 6.26 7.32
CA PHE A 215 -21.28 6.39 5.94
C PHE A 215 -20.98 5.10 5.19
N GLN A 216 -22.01 4.56 4.53
CA GLN A 216 -21.91 3.38 3.70
C GLN A 216 -21.97 3.77 2.22
N LYS A 217 -21.10 3.18 1.41
CA LYS A 217 -21.18 3.34 -0.05
C LYS A 217 -22.38 2.57 -0.60
N TYR A 218 -23.17 3.24 -1.45
CA TYR A 218 -24.21 2.61 -2.27
C TYR A 218 -23.80 2.63 -3.74
N LYS A 219 -24.51 1.90 -4.61
CA LYS A 219 -24.21 1.86 -6.05
C LYS A 219 -24.94 2.98 -6.79
N ALA A 220 -24.23 3.67 -7.68
CA ALA A 220 -24.88 4.52 -8.67
C ALA A 220 -25.66 3.67 -9.67
N LYS A 221 -26.83 4.16 -10.12
CA LYS A 221 -27.63 3.50 -11.17
C LYS A 221 -27.03 3.68 -12.56
N GLU A 222 -26.38 4.82 -12.80
CA GLU A 222 -25.78 5.21 -14.08
C GLU A 222 -24.55 6.08 -13.79
N HIS A 223 -23.45 5.81 -14.48
CA HIS A 223 -22.20 6.57 -14.36
C HIS A 223 -22.02 7.52 -15.55
N GLY A 224 -21.30 8.62 -15.33
CA GLY A 224 -20.93 9.57 -16.38
C GLY A 224 -22.01 10.56 -16.82
N VAL A 225 -23.22 10.51 -16.26
CA VAL A 225 -24.29 11.50 -16.51
C VAL A 225 -24.44 12.41 -15.30
N ILE A 226 -24.13 13.70 -15.46
CA ILE A 226 -24.25 14.67 -14.36
C ILE A 226 -25.73 14.94 -14.09
N ASN A 227 -26.17 14.53 -12.90
CA ASN A 227 -27.49 14.81 -12.32
C ASN A 227 -27.37 14.82 -10.79
N THR A 228 -28.40 15.31 -10.09
CA THR A 228 -28.43 15.40 -8.62
C THR A 228 -28.08 14.07 -7.93
N THR A 229 -28.58 12.95 -8.45
CA THR A 229 -28.31 11.61 -7.88
C THR A 229 -26.82 11.26 -7.97
N TYR A 230 -26.17 11.56 -9.10
CA TYR A 230 -24.76 11.25 -9.30
C TYR A 230 -23.83 12.20 -8.53
N ILE A 231 -24.22 13.47 -8.38
CA ILE A 231 -23.51 14.41 -7.51
C ILE A 231 -23.58 13.94 -6.05
N ASN A 232 -24.77 13.55 -5.56
CA ASN A 232 -24.94 12.97 -4.23
C ASN A 232 -24.11 11.70 -4.03
N TYR A 233 -24.00 10.86 -5.06
CA TYR A 233 -23.15 9.66 -5.02
C TYR A 233 -21.66 10.01 -4.81
N CYS A 234 -21.11 10.96 -5.59
CA CYS A 234 -19.72 11.41 -5.43
C CYS A 234 -19.47 12.02 -4.04
N ILE A 235 -20.41 12.83 -3.55
CA ILE A 235 -20.35 13.39 -2.18
C ILE A 235 -20.34 12.27 -1.13
N ASN A 236 -21.20 11.26 -1.29
CA ASN A 236 -21.25 10.11 -0.39
C ASN A 236 -19.95 9.29 -0.43
N ASP A 237 -19.30 9.17 -1.59
CA ASP A 237 -18.02 8.47 -1.73
C ASP A 237 -16.91 9.17 -0.95
N VAL A 238 -16.85 10.50 -0.99
CA VAL A 238 -15.91 11.29 -0.17
C VAL A 238 -16.19 11.11 1.32
N LYS A 239 -17.46 11.21 1.74
CA LYS A 239 -17.85 11.01 3.15
C LYS A 239 -17.58 9.59 3.65
N SER A 240 -17.89 8.59 2.83
CA SER A 240 -17.61 7.17 3.11
C SER A 240 -16.10 6.93 3.22
N THR A 241 -15.32 7.55 2.33
CA THR A 241 -13.85 7.49 2.36
C THR A 241 -13.31 8.11 3.65
N TYR A 242 -13.80 9.29 4.07
CA TYR A 242 -13.37 9.91 5.31
C TYR A 242 -13.75 9.09 6.55
N SER A 243 -14.99 8.59 6.61
CA SER A 243 -15.46 7.72 7.70
C SER A 243 -14.64 6.42 7.79
N LEU A 244 -14.29 5.83 6.64
CA LEU A 244 -13.39 4.68 6.57
C LEU A 244 -11.99 5.01 7.08
N TYR A 245 -11.44 6.18 6.74
CA TYR A 245 -10.17 6.64 7.29
C TYR A 245 -10.21 6.75 8.81
N GLN A 246 -11.26 7.33 9.38
CA GLN A 246 -11.40 7.46 10.84
C GLN A 246 -11.37 6.09 11.53
N ASN A 247 -12.14 5.12 11.03
CA ASN A 247 -12.22 3.79 11.65
C ASN A 247 -10.92 2.97 11.45
N THR A 248 -10.36 2.98 10.24
CA THR A 248 -9.08 2.28 9.96
C THR A 248 -7.91 2.90 10.73
N LYS A 249 -7.87 4.22 10.86
CA LYS A 249 -6.87 4.93 11.68
C LYS A 249 -7.03 4.62 13.15
N LYS A 250 -8.26 4.62 13.67
CA LYS A 250 -8.58 4.25 15.06
C LYS A 250 -8.13 2.82 15.36
N GLU A 251 -8.41 1.87 14.48
CA GLU A 251 -7.94 0.49 14.62
C GLU A 251 -6.42 0.42 14.61
N PHE A 252 -5.77 1.03 13.63
CA PHE A 252 -4.31 1.06 13.52
C PHE A 252 -3.64 1.64 14.77
N ASP A 253 -4.20 2.72 15.33
CA ASP A 253 -3.68 3.36 16.53
C ASP A 253 -3.74 2.44 17.77
N THR A 254 -4.70 1.51 17.84
CA THR A 254 -4.80 0.54 18.95
C THR A 254 -3.58 -0.37 19.04
N TYR A 255 -2.86 -0.58 17.94
CA TYR A 255 -1.67 -1.40 17.92
C TYR A 255 -0.47 -0.73 18.63
N GLY A 256 -0.51 0.60 18.80
CA GLY A 256 0.55 1.39 19.43
C GLY A 256 1.91 1.17 18.77
N LEU A 257 1.94 1.19 17.44
CA LEU A 257 3.15 1.01 16.63
C LEU A 257 3.81 2.36 16.36
N LYS A 258 5.14 2.34 16.20
CA LYS A 258 5.91 3.56 15.89
C LYS A 258 5.86 3.97 14.42
N ILE A 259 5.53 3.03 13.53
CA ILE A 259 5.38 3.36 12.12
C ILE A 259 4.22 4.33 11.92
N PRO A 260 4.38 5.35 11.08
CA PRO A 260 3.27 6.21 10.72
C PRO A 260 2.31 5.49 9.78
N VAL A 261 1.03 5.85 9.85
CA VAL A 261 -0.05 5.25 9.04
C VAL A 261 0.24 5.34 7.53
N ILE A 262 0.90 6.41 7.07
CA ILE A 262 1.35 6.60 5.67
C ILE A 262 2.38 5.55 5.20
N ARG A 263 2.85 4.66 6.10
CA ARG A 263 3.79 3.56 5.80
C ARG A 263 3.23 2.18 6.14
N ALA A 264 1.96 2.08 6.53
CA ALA A 264 1.26 0.82 6.73
C ALA A 264 0.81 0.23 5.38
N TYR A 265 1.76 -0.27 4.59
CA TYR A 265 1.50 -0.68 3.21
C TYR A 265 0.94 -2.09 3.06
N THR A 266 1.27 -2.99 3.98
CA THR A 266 0.95 -4.42 3.90
C THR A 266 0.84 -5.01 5.31
N PRO A 267 0.20 -6.20 5.48
CA PRO A 267 0.21 -6.90 6.76
C PRO A 267 1.64 -7.19 7.25
N ALA A 268 2.57 -7.47 6.32
CA ALA A 268 3.98 -7.64 6.65
C ALA A 268 4.65 -6.35 7.17
N SER A 269 4.20 -5.17 6.76
CA SER A 269 4.70 -3.90 7.29
C SER A 269 4.34 -3.75 8.76
N ILE A 270 3.09 -4.08 9.12
CA ILE A 270 2.60 -4.09 10.51
C ILE A 270 3.29 -5.19 11.33
N GLY A 271 3.34 -6.42 10.81
CA GLY A 271 3.97 -7.57 11.49
C GLY A 271 5.45 -7.34 11.82
N LYS A 272 6.21 -6.67 10.94
CA LYS A 272 7.61 -6.28 11.23
C LYS A 272 7.73 -5.34 12.42
N GLU A 273 6.76 -4.46 12.65
CA GLU A 273 6.78 -3.54 13.78
C GLU A 273 6.39 -4.21 15.08
N PHE A 274 5.47 -5.19 15.04
CA PHE A 274 5.26 -6.06 16.19
C PHE A 274 6.52 -6.82 16.59
N LEU A 275 7.24 -7.41 15.63
CA LEU A 275 8.54 -8.06 15.89
C LEU A 275 9.54 -7.09 16.54
N LYS A 276 9.67 -5.87 16.02
CA LYS A 276 10.53 -4.85 16.63
C LYS A 276 10.07 -4.45 18.03
N LYS A 277 8.76 -4.31 18.25
CA LYS A 277 8.17 -4.01 19.57
C LYS A 277 8.43 -5.12 20.58
N MET A 278 8.52 -6.37 20.12
CA MET A 278 8.97 -7.53 20.90
C MET A 278 10.50 -7.59 21.11
N GLY A 279 11.26 -6.65 20.57
CA GLY A 279 12.73 -6.61 20.69
C GLY A 279 13.48 -7.47 19.67
N VAL A 280 12.80 -8.04 18.67
CA VAL A 280 13.45 -8.81 17.61
C VAL A 280 14.30 -7.87 16.76
N LYS A 281 15.62 -8.12 16.76
CA LYS A 281 16.59 -7.40 15.93
C LYS A 281 16.78 -8.12 14.59
N PRO A 282 16.99 -7.39 13.48
CA PRO A 282 17.39 -7.99 12.21
C PRO A 282 18.61 -8.90 12.36
N PHE A 283 18.63 -10.01 11.61
CA PHE A 283 19.68 -11.04 11.72
C PHE A 283 21.10 -10.48 11.57
N PHE A 284 21.34 -9.63 10.57
CA PHE A 284 22.67 -9.05 10.35
C PHE A 284 23.06 -7.96 11.37
N ASP A 285 22.10 -7.43 12.13
CA ASP A 285 22.42 -6.54 13.25
C ASP A 285 22.94 -7.35 14.45
N LYS A 286 22.45 -8.59 14.63
CA LYS A 286 22.95 -9.54 15.64
C LYS A 286 24.26 -10.21 15.20
N SER A 287 24.34 -10.61 13.93
CA SER A 287 25.43 -11.41 13.36
C SER A 287 26.08 -10.71 12.16
N PRO A 288 26.74 -9.56 12.34
CA PRO A 288 27.25 -8.73 11.24
C PRO A 288 28.37 -9.39 10.43
N LYS A 289 29.03 -10.42 11.00
CA LYS A 289 30.12 -11.16 10.36
C LYS A 289 29.69 -12.53 9.81
N PHE A 290 28.40 -12.84 9.82
CA PHE A 290 27.92 -14.13 9.33
C PHE A 290 28.23 -14.30 7.84
N SER A 291 28.66 -15.50 7.44
CA SER A 291 29.13 -15.73 6.07
C SER A 291 27.98 -15.64 5.06
N ASN A 292 28.17 -14.79 4.05
CA ASN A 292 27.27 -14.68 2.90
C ASN A 292 27.21 -15.98 2.08
N GLU A 293 28.30 -16.74 2.04
CA GLU A 293 28.37 -18.03 1.35
C GLU A 293 27.45 -19.05 2.03
N ILE A 294 27.49 -19.11 3.37
CA ILE A 294 26.62 -19.98 4.16
C ILE A 294 25.16 -19.59 3.98
N ILE A 295 24.83 -18.30 3.96
CA ILE A 295 23.46 -17.84 3.67
C ILE A 295 23.04 -18.29 2.27
N GLY A 296 23.93 -18.18 1.28
CA GLY A 296 23.71 -18.70 -0.05
C GLY A 296 23.35 -20.18 -0.04
N ASN A 297 24.13 -21.00 0.65
CA ASN A 297 23.89 -22.43 0.81
C ASN A 297 22.56 -22.72 1.50
N ILE A 298 22.25 -22.05 2.62
CA ILE A 298 20.98 -22.20 3.35
C ILE A 298 19.79 -21.84 2.45
N MET A 299 19.90 -20.78 1.63
CA MET A 299 18.82 -20.34 0.74
C MET A 299 18.47 -21.37 -0.34
N THR A 300 19.39 -22.30 -0.67
CA THR A 300 19.11 -23.40 -1.61
C THR A 300 18.14 -24.42 -1.02
N GLY A 301 18.14 -24.60 0.31
CA GLY A 301 17.23 -25.48 1.03
C GLY A 301 15.88 -24.84 1.39
N TYR A 302 15.64 -23.57 1.04
CA TYR A 302 14.38 -22.89 1.38
C TYR A 302 13.27 -23.24 0.38
N PHE A 303 12.41 -24.18 0.72
CA PHE A 303 11.27 -24.58 -0.11
C PHE A 303 9.97 -23.89 0.34
N GLY A 304 9.08 -23.63 -0.62
CA GLY A 304 7.72 -23.14 -0.36
C GLY A 304 6.77 -24.26 0.04
N GLY A 305 5.46 -23.99 -0.02
CA GLY A 305 4.44 -25.03 0.16
C GLY A 305 4.52 -26.12 -0.90
N ARG A 306 4.26 -27.37 -0.51
CA ARG A 306 4.15 -28.52 -1.42
C ARG A 306 2.76 -28.52 -2.06
N THR A 307 2.71 -28.70 -3.37
CA THR A 307 1.44 -28.83 -4.12
C THR A 307 1.54 -30.02 -5.06
N GLU A 308 0.51 -30.86 -5.10
CA GLU A 308 0.49 -32.08 -5.91
C GLU A 308 -0.84 -32.22 -6.65
N CYS A 309 -0.80 -32.74 -7.89
CA CYS A 309 -1.98 -33.13 -8.64
C CYS A 309 -2.02 -34.65 -8.76
N LYS A 310 -2.79 -35.31 -7.88
CA LYS A 310 -2.94 -36.78 -7.89
C LYS A 310 -4.04 -37.26 -8.84
N ILE A 311 -5.13 -36.49 -8.94
CA ILE A 311 -6.27 -36.78 -9.83
C ILE A 311 -6.48 -35.54 -10.71
N ARG A 312 -6.50 -35.74 -12.04
CA ARG A 312 -6.61 -34.65 -13.02
C ARG A 312 -7.77 -34.92 -13.97
N LYS A 313 -8.64 -33.91 -14.16
CA LYS A 313 -9.78 -33.94 -15.10
C LYS A 313 -10.84 -35.02 -14.85
N THR A 314 -10.86 -35.62 -13.66
CA THR A 314 -11.88 -36.60 -13.26
C THR A 314 -12.64 -36.06 -12.05
N PRO A 315 -13.96 -35.80 -12.16
CA PRO A 315 -14.78 -35.42 -11.02
C PRO A 315 -14.83 -36.57 -10.01
N VAL A 316 -14.39 -36.30 -8.78
CA VAL A 316 -14.43 -37.25 -7.66
C VAL A 316 -14.95 -36.54 -6.42
N LYS A 317 -15.64 -37.26 -5.54
CA LYS A 317 -16.04 -36.72 -4.23
C LYS A 317 -14.78 -36.57 -3.37
N VAL A 318 -14.64 -35.43 -2.71
CA VAL A 318 -13.49 -35.11 -1.86
C VAL A 318 -13.96 -34.39 -0.59
N ASP A 319 -13.22 -34.60 0.49
CA ASP A 319 -13.29 -33.77 1.68
C ASP A 319 -12.09 -32.82 1.70
N VAL A 320 -12.33 -31.56 2.05
CA VAL A 320 -11.27 -30.54 2.17
C VAL A 320 -10.81 -30.50 3.62
N LEU A 321 -9.52 -30.74 3.83
CA LEU A 321 -8.86 -30.62 5.12
C LEU A 321 -7.84 -29.49 5.05
N ASP A 322 -7.87 -28.58 6.03
CA ASP A 322 -6.96 -27.44 6.11
C ASP A 322 -6.40 -27.32 7.54
N PHE A 323 -5.11 -27.03 7.65
CA PHE A 323 -4.45 -26.82 8.94
C PHE A 323 -4.50 -25.33 9.29
N LEU A 324 -5.32 -25.00 10.29
CA LEU A 324 -5.39 -23.64 10.82
C LEU A 324 -4.01 -23.12 11.22
N SER A 325 -3.58 -22.02 10.61
CA SER A 325 -2.31 -21.35 10.91
C SER A 325 -1.10 -22.29 10.87
N MET A 326 -0.98 -23.13 9.84
CA MET A 326 0.05 -24.18 9.75
C MET A 326 1.48 -23.69 10.08
N TYR A 327 1.95 -22.59 9.49
CA TYR A 327 3.32 -22.11 9.73
C TYR A 327 3.56 -21.65 11.17
N PRO A 328 2.71 -20.78 11.78
CA PRO A 328 2.79 -20.50 13.20
C PRO A 328 2.76 -21.74 14.10
N THR A 329 1.88 -22.70 13.79
CA THR A 329 1.75 -23.95 14.55
C THR A 329 3.04 -24.76 14.49
N VAL A 330 3.60 -24.98 13.29
CA VAL A 330 4.87 -25.70 13.11
C VAL A 330 6.03 -24.97 13.80
N CYS A 331 6.10 -23.65 13.67
CA CYS A 331 7.11 -22.82 14.34
C CYS A 331 7.08 -23.01 15.87
N THR A 332 5.89 -23.11 16.44
CA THR A 332 5.67 -23.31 17.88
C THR A 332 6.03 -24.73 18.29
N LEU A 333 5.49 -25.75 17.60
CA LEU A 333 5.72 -27.16 17.92
C LEU A 333 7.18 -27.58 17.80
N GLN A 334 7.89 -27.07 16.80
CA GLN A 334 9.33 -27.34 16.60
C GLN A 334 10.22 -26.41 17.42
N ASN A 335 9.65 -25.53 18.26
CA ASN A 335 10.37 -24.54 19.05
C ASN A 335 11.37 -23.72 18.21
N LEU A 336 10.97 -23.33 16.99
CA LEU A 336 11.84 -22.59 16.07
C LEU A 336 12.02 -21.13 16.50
N TRP A 337 11.12 -20.62 17.33
CA TRP A 337 11.20 -19.27 17.87
C TRP A 337 12.52 -19.00 18.60
N LYS A 338 13.13 -20.04 19.22
CA LYS A 338 14.45 -19.94 19.87
C LYS A 338 15.53 -19.36 18.95
N PHE A 339 15.48 -19.65 17.64
CA PHE A 339 16.43 -19.13 16.66
C PHE A 339 16.18 -17.66 16.32
N VAL A 340 14.92 -17.20 16.38
CA VAL A 340 14.56 -15.79 16.13
C VAL A 340 15.09 -14.90 17.26
N ILE A 341 14.94 -15.37 18.51
CA ILE A 341 15.34 -14.61 19.70
C ILE A 341 16.78 -14.84 20.12
N ALA A 342 17.48 -15.85 19.59
CA ALA A 342 18.88 -16.13 19.90
C ALA A 342 19.78 -14.90 19.81
N ASP A 343 20.75 -14.79 20.72
CA ASP A 343 21.72 -13.69 20.74
C ASP A 343 22.74 -13.81 19.61
N HIS A 344 23.18 -15.02 19.31
CA HIS A 344 24.09 -15.36 18.22
C HIS A 344 23.75 -16.75 17.66
N ILE A 345 24.13 -16.98 16.41
CA ILE A 345 23.99 -18.28 15.74
C ILE A 345 25.39 -18.71 15.29
N GLU A 346 25.83 -19.85 15.80
CA GLU A 346 27.04 -20.52 15.37
C GLU A 346 26.68 -21.63 14.38
N HIS A 347 27.63 -21.94 13.51
CA HIS A 347 27.50 -23.04 12.56
C HIS A 347 28.71 -23.95 12.69
N VAL A 348 28.48 -25.24 12.47
CA VAL A 348 29.52 -26.26 12.42
C VAL A 348 29.36 -27.05 11.13
N GLU A 349 30.47 -27.57 10.61
CA GLU A 349 30.41 -28.51 9.49
C GLU A 349 30.00 -29.87 10.04
N ALA A 350 28.83 -30.35 9.62
CA ALA A 350 28.25 -31.62 10.06
C ALA A 350 27.72 -32.43 8.87
N THR A 351 28.37 -32.31 7.71
CA THR A 351 27.86 -32.84 6.43
C THR A 351 27.66 -34.36 6.49
N GLN A 352 28.62 -35.10 7.04
CA GLN A 352 28.54 -36.57 7.08
C GLN A 352 27.50 -37.04 8.09
N GLU A 353 27.41 -36.39 9.24
CA GLU A 353 26.44 -36.66 10.29
C GLU A 353 25.01 -36.43 9.81
N ILE A 354 24.78 -35.33 9.08
CA ILE A 354 23.46 -35.02 8.51
C ILE A 354 23.09 -35.99 7.38
N ILE A 355 24.05 -36.41 6.54
CA ILE A 355 23.79 -37.46 5.53
C ILE A 355 23.37 -38.76 6.21
N GLN A 356 24.14 -39.22 7.20
CA GLN A 356 23.81 -40.44 7.96
C GLN A 356 22.46 -40.35 8.66
N PHE A 357 22.14 -39.19 9.24
CA PHE A 357 20.83 -38.95 9.84
C PHE A 357 19.71 -39.07 8.80
N VAL A 358 19.81 -38.35 7.68
CA VAL A 358 18.77 -38.35 6.63
C VAL A 358 18.58 -39.75 6.03
N ASP A 359 19.67 -40.48 5.79
CA ASP A 359 19.63 -41.86 5.26
C ASP A 359 19.02 -42.85 6.26
N GLY A 360 19.06 -42.53 7.56
CA GLY A 360 18.51 -43.35 8.65
C GLY A 360 17.04 -43.05 9.00
N VAL A 361 16.49 -41.90 8.60
CA VAL A 361 15.10 -41.51 8.94
C VAL A 361 14.10 -42.42 8.25
N THR A 362 13.20 -43.03 9.03
CA THR A 362 12.10 -43.87 8.54
C THR A 362 10.75 -43.18 8.71
N LEU A 363 9.71 -43.72 8.03
CA LEU A 363 8.34 -43.24 8.20
C LEU A 363 7.86 -43.34 9.67
N ARG A 364 8.32 -44.36 10.41
CA ARG A 364 7.94 -44.56 11.82
C ARG A 364 8.46 -43.41 12.70
N ASP A 365 9.66 -42.92 12.41
CA ASP A 365 10.27 -41.82 13.16
C ASP A 365 9.48 -40.52 12.97
N ILE A 366 8.95 -40.28 11.76
CA ILE A 366 8.13 -39.11 11.42
C ILE A 366 6.71 -39.21 12.03
N GLN A 367 6.20 -40.42 12.24
CA GLN A 367 4.88 -40.67 12.83
C GLN A 367 4.89 -40.69 14.36
N ASN A 368 6.06 -40.70 15.00
CA ASN A 368 6.19 -40.63 16.43
C ASN A 368 5.89 -39.21 16.93
N LYS A 369 4.94 -39.05 17.85
CA LYS A 369 4.55 -37.75 18.41
C LYS A 369 5.55 -37.19 19.42
N GLU A 370 6.43 -38.03 19.94
CA GLU A 370 7.44 -37.65 20.94
C GLU A 370 8.80 -37.27 20.33
N ASN A 371 8.97 -37.54 19.02
CA ASN A 371 10.06 -36.99 18.21
C ASN A 371 9.68 -35.59 17.72
#